data_AF-A0A223V819-F1
#
_entry.id   AF-A0A223V819-F1
#
_cell.length_a   1.000
_cell.length_b   1.000
_cell.length_c   1.000
_cell.angle_alpha   90.00
_cell.angle_beta   90.00
_cell.angle_gamma   90.00
#
_symmetry.space_group_name_H-M   'P 1'
#
loop_
_entity.id
_entity.type
_entity.pdbx_description
1 polymer ?
#
loop_
_entity_poly.entity_id
_entity_poly.type
_entity_poly.pdbx_seq_one_letter_code
_entity_poly.pdbx_strand_id
1 'polypeptide(L)' 'MVHLNYNNLDDETQERLLSMSKKDIEKRFGEQLRNYAREHFVNYQTLLEEEAIRNLYNYKYIFRI' A
#
# COMPACT_ATOMS: atom_id res chain seq x y z
N MET A 1 0.09 14.80 -19.30
CA MET A 1 -0.20 13.87 -18.19
C MET A 1 1.10 13.19 -17.85
N VAL A 2 1.72 13.53 -16.72
CA VAL A 2 3.02 12.94 -16.32
C VAL A 2 2.71 11.66 -15.55
N HIS A 3 3.22 10.53 -16.04
CA HIS A 3 3.13 9.26 -15.33
C HIS A 3 4.38 9.11 -14.47
N LEU A 4 4.29 9.49 -13.19
CA LEU A 4 5.36 9.25 -12.23
C LEU A 4 5.21 7.83 -11.67
N ASN A 5 6.26 7.04 -11.80
CA ASN A 5 6.38 5.75 -11.12
C ASN A 5 6.66 6.02 -9.63
N TYR A 6 6.08 5.23 -8.73
CA TYR A 6 6.35 5.31 -7.29
C TYR A 6 7.85 5.33 -6.98
N ASN A 7 8.61 4.48 -7.67
CA ASN A 7 10.07 4.37 -7.50
C ASN A 7 10.86 5.61 -7.98
N ASN A 8 10.22 6.54 -8.69
CA ASN A 8 10.85 7.77 -9.17
C ASN A 8 10.56 8.97 -8.26
N LEU A 9 9.80 8.77 -7.17
CA LEU A 9 9.49 9.80 -6.19
C LEU A 9 10.60 9.86 -5.13
N ASP A 10 10.76 11.01 -4.49
CA ASP A 10 11.64 11.15 -3.32
C ASP A 10 11.13 10.31 -2.14
N ASP A 11 12.05 9.97 -1.23
CA ASP A 11 11.77 9.05 -0.12
C ASP A 11 10.61 9.53 0.78
N GLU A 12 10.53 10.84 1.04
CA GLU A 12 9.44 11.41 1.86
C GLU A 12 8.08 11.22 1.16
N THR A 13 8.00 11.49 -0.14
CA THR A 13 6.80 11.25 -0.93
C THR A 13 6.46 9.76 -0.99
N GLN A 14 7.46 8.89 -1.13
CA GLN A 14 7.26 7.44 -1.14
C GLN A 14 6.69 6.94 0.19
N GLU A 15 7.24 7.38 1.33
CA GLU A 15 6.76 7.01 2.67
C GLU A 15 5.34 7.51 2.91
N ARG A 16 5.06 8.76 2.50
CA ARG A 16 3.72 9.35 2.64
C ARG A 16 2.68 8.54 1.87
N LEU A 17 2.97 8.19 0.63
CA LEU A 17 2.08 7.39 -0.21
C LEU A 17 1.89 5.98 0.35
N LEU A 18 2.95 5.35 0.85
CA LEU A 18 2.87 4.05 1.50
C LEU A 18 2.00 4.09 2.76
N SER A 19 2.17 5.11 3.60
CA SER A 19 1.34 5.31 4.80
C SER A 19 -0.15 5.49 4.44
N MET A 20 -0.45 6.26 3.40
CA MET A 20 -1.81 6.42 2.90
C MET A 20 -2.38 5.10 2.33
N SER A 21 -1.59 4.35 1.56
CA SER A 21 -1.97 3.06 1.00
C SER A 21 -2.26 2.03 2.11
N LYS A 22 -1.39 1.94 3.13
CA LYS A 22 -1.60 1.06 4.30
C LYS A 22 -2.93 1.35 4.99
N LYS A 23 -3.28 2.63 5.20
CA LYS A 23 -4.57 3.02 5.80
C LYS A 23 -5.78 2.64 4.93
N ASP A 24 -5.68 2.79 3.61
CA ASP A 24 -6.77 2.43 2.70
C ASP A 24 -6.96 0.91 2.63
N ILE A 25 -5.87 0.15 2.53
CA ILE A 25 -5.91 -1.32 2.55
C ILE A 25 -6.42 -1.84 3.89
N GLU A 26 -5.95 -1.30 5.02
CA GLU A 26 -6.46 -1.72 6.33
C GLU A 26 -7.96 -1.41 6.48
N LYS A 27 -8.43 -0.27 5.99
CA LYS A 27 -9.85 0.09 6.01
C LYS A 27 -10.71 -0.86 5.16
N ARG A 28 -10.22 -1.29 3.99
CA ARG A 28 -10.97 -2.12 3.04
C ARG A 28 -10.87 -3.62 3.33
N PHE A 29 -9.69 -4.08 3.72
CA PHE A 29 -9.31 -5.49 3.77
C PHE A 29 -8.69 -5.90 5.11
N GLY A 30 -8.56 -5.01 6.08
CA GLY A 30 -7.86 -5.28 7.35
C GLY A 30 -8.41 -6.49 8.11
N GLU A 31 -9.73 -6.68 8.12
CA GLU A 31 -10.34 -7.86 8.76
C GLU A 31 -9.94 -9.17 8.06
N GLN A 32 -10.00 -9.19 6.73
CA GLN A 32 -9.61 -10.36 5.92
C GLN A 32 -8.12 -10.69 6.09
N LEU A 33 -7.26 -9.66 6.07
CA LEU A 33 -5.83 -9.81 6.28
C LEU A 33 -5.50 -10.31 7.70
N ARG A 34 -6.26 -9.88 8.72
CA ARG A 34 -6.09 -10.38 10.10
C ARG A 34 -6.51 -11.84 10.23
N ASN A 35 -7.61 -12.23 9.59
CA ASN A 35 -8.07 -13.62 9.59
C ASN A 35 -7.06 -14.52 8.87
N TYR A 36 -6.61 -14.12 7.68
CA TYR A 36 -5.57 -14.83 6.94
C TYR A 36 -4.27 -14.95 7.75
N ALA A 37 -3.83 -13.86 8.39
CA ALA A 37 -2.63 -13.87 9.22
C ALA A 37 -2.72 -14.87 10.38
N ARG A 38 -3.89 -14.99 10.99
CA ARG A 38 -4.17 -15.97 12.07
C ARG A 38 -4.20 -17.40 11.54
N GLU A 39 -4.90 -17.65 10.45
CA GLU A 39 -5.05 -18.98 9.84
C GLU A 39 -3.71 -19.55 9.36
N HIS A 40 -2.85 -18.69 8.80
CA HIS A 40 -1.58 -19.08 8.21
C HIS A 40 -0.37 -18.81 9.10
N PHE A 41 -0.56 -18.34 10.34
CA PHE A 41 0.50 -17.98 11.29
C PHE A 41 1.55 -17.02 10.71
N VAL A 42 1.12 -16.07 9.88
CA VAL A 42 2.00 -15.05 9.29
C VAL A 42 1.84 -13.70 9.98
N ASN A 43 2.83 -12.82 9.82
CA ASN A 43 2.80 -11.51 10.42
C ASN A 43 1.82 -10.59 9.66
N TYR A 44 0.77 -10.13 10.34
CA TYR A 44 -0.22 -9.20 9.79
C TYR A 44 0.39 -7.90 9.26
N GLN A 45 1.37 -7.35 9.98
CA GLN A 45 1.99 -6.07 9.61
C GLN A 45 2.78 -6.19 8.32
N THR A 46 3.51 -7.29 8.14
CA THR A 46 4.22 -7.61 6.89
C THR A 46 3.24 -7.79 5.74
N LEU A 47 2.15 -8.55 5.96
CA LEU A 47 1.13 -8.78 4.94
C LEU A 47 0.43 -7.47 4.50
N LEU A 48 0.09 -6.61 5.45
CA LEU A 48 -0.51 -5.30 5.18
C LEU A 48 0.43 -4.40 4.37
N GLU A 49 1.73 -4.45 4.67
CA GLU A 49 2.75 -3.69 3.95
C GLU A 49 2.94 -4.18 2.52
N GLU A 50 3.00 -5.50 2.30
CA GLU A 50 3.07 -6.08 0.96
C GLU A 50 1.85 -5.70 0.10
N GLU A 51 0.65 -5.80 0.65
CA GLU A 51 -0.58 -5.43 -0.07
C GLU A 51 -0.66 -3.92 -0.33
N ALA A 52 -0.20 -3.09 0.62
CA ALA A 52 -0.11 -1.65 0.41
C ALA A 52 0.87 -1.30 -0.72
N ILE A 53 2.01 -1.97 -0.81
CA ILE A 53 3.00 -1.78 -1.88
C ILE A 53 2.43 -2.24 -3.23
N ARG A 54 1.78 -3.42 -3.30
CA ARG A 54 1.12 -3.90 -4.52
C ARG A 54 0.07 -2.92 -5.02
N ASN A 55 -0.70 -2.33 -4.09
CA ASN A 55 -1.69 -1.30 -4.43
C ASN A 55 -1.03 -0.07 -5.06
N LEU A 56 0.12 0.39 -4.55
CA LEU A 56 0.88 1.49 -5.15
C LEU A 56 1.38 1.18 -6.57
N TYR A 57 1.86 -0.05 -6.81
CA TYR A 57 2.33 -0.48 -8.13
C TYR A 57 1.19 -0.63 -9.16
N ASN A 58 -0.01 -0.99 -8.71
CA ASN A 58 -1.18 -1.13 -9.57
C ASN A 58 -1.94 0.20 -9.79
N TYR A 59 -1.70 1.22 -8.96
CA TYR A 59 -2.34 2.53 -9.09
C TYR A 59 -1.62 3.42 -10.11
N LYS A 60 -2.37 3.88 -11.12
CA LYS A 60 -1.95 5.03 -11.94
C LYS A 60 -2.25 6.32 -11.17
N TYR A 61 -1.28 6.86 -10.45
CA TYR A 61 -1.40 8.18 -9.85
C TYR A 61 -1.51 9.25 -10.94
N ILE A 62 -2.64 9.96 -10.96
CA ILE A 62 -2.84 11.12 -11.82
C ILE A 62 -2.64 12.35 -10.95
N PHE A 63 -1.42 12.87 -10.93
CA PHE A 63 -1.16 14.18 -10.35
C PHE A 63 -1.73 15.24 -11.30
N ARG A 64 -2.76 15.97 -10.84
CA ARG A 64 -3.19 17.21 -11.50
C ARG A 64 -2.31 18.32 -10.93
N ILE A 65 -1.42 18.84 -11.77
CA ILE A 65 -0.68 20.09 -11.54
C ILE A 65 -1.57 21.24 -12.00
#